data_AF-A0A7J9PVQ5-F1
#
_entry.id   AF-A0A7J9PVQ5-F1
#
_cell.length_a   1.000
_cell.length_b   1.000
_cell.length_c   1.000
_cell.angle_alpha   90.00
_cell.angle_beta   90.00
_cell.angle_gamma   90.00
#
_symmetry.space_group_name_H-M   'P 1'
#
loop_
_entity.id
_entity.type
_entity.pdbx_description
1 polymer ?
#
loop_
_entity_poly.entity_id
_entity_poly.type
_entity_poly.pdbx_seq_one_letter_code
_entity_poly.pdbx_strand_id
1 'polypeptide(L)'
;MMICGNDEIPEKKIRNKVLFFSGITPLSICIYLLFSSGLQRPDTVVLILVTASLLTVAVFSVFRLLKGVYPKLSVYILGSNILLFFAHFLDASATFVGTDFYNYAEKHPLPAFLINLSGTGAVMYPLKFILIFLVIYVLDITYKKEIKDISRKNQKFFLKSYGKKPKGFFPKILGICRANSVIYQENAESVFRDKTLTGLLKICIFILGLAPGVRDMLRIGIGV
;
A
#
# COMPACT_ATOMS: atom_id res chain seq x y z
N MET A 1 -34.13 -5.16 41.64
CA MET A 1 -33.42 -3.87 41.47
C MET A 1 -32.33 -4.10 40.45
N MET A 2 -32.58 -3.66 39.23
CA MET A 2 -31.77 -3.94 38.04
C MET A 2 -30.92 -2.69 37.80
N ILE A 3 -29.64 -2.72 38.17
CA ILE A 3 -28.70 -1.67 37.76
C ILE A 3 -28.00 -2.15 36.50
N CYS A 4 -28.48 -1.64 35.38
CA CYS A 4 -27.87 -1.78 34.07
C CYS A 4 -26.59 -0.94 34.07
N GLY A 5 -25.42 -1.59 34.14
CA GLY A 5 -24.15 -0.96 33.83
C GLY A 5 -23.77 -1.27 32.39
N ASN A 6 -23.75 -0.26 31.52
CA ASN A 6 -22.84 -0.16 30.37
C ASN A 6 -23.01 1.17 29.63
N ASP A 7 -22.40 2.23 30.17
CA ASP A 7 -22.24 3.54 29.52
C ASP A 7 -20.83 3.70 28.91
N GLU A 8 -20.38 2.77 28.06
CA GLU A 8 -19.07 2.84 27.38
C GLU A 8 -19.14 3.27 25.88
N ILE A 9 -20.14 4.03 25.44
CA ILE A 9 -20.28 4.36 24.00
C ILE A 9 -20.63 5.83 23.62
N PRO A 10 -19.96 6.88 24.15
CA PRO A 10 -19.92 8.18 23.46
C PRO A 10 -18.57 8.48 22.77
N GLU A 11 -17.45 8.05 23.37
CA GLU A 11 -16.11 8.45 22.92
C GLU A 11 -15.74 7.94 21.53
N LYS A 12 -16.03 6.67 21.22
CA LYS A 12 -15.65 6.05 19.94
C LYS A 12 -16.39 6.66 18.74
N LYS A 13 -17.63 7.08 18.97
CA LYS A 13 -18.50 7.72 17.95
C LYS A 13 -18.06 9.16 17.68
N ILE A 14 -17.61 9.90 18.70
CA ILE A 14 -17.07 11.25 18.56
C ILE A 14 -15.70 11.21 17.86
N ARG A 15 -14.81 10.28 18.24
CA ARG A 15 -13.49 10.10 17.63
C ARG A 15 -13.58 9.83 16.12
N ASN A 16 -14.50 8.97 15.68
CA ASN A 16 -14.72 8.68 14.26
C ASN A 16 -15.27 9.88 13.49
N LYS A 17 -16.14 10.70 14.11
CA LYS A 17 -16.62 11.94 13.48
C LYS A 17 -15.49 12.95 13.32
N VAL A 18 -14.70 13.19 14.38
CA VAL A 18 -13.57 14.13 14.35
C VAL A 18 -12.54 13.70 13.29
N LEU A 19 -12.24 12.40 13.18
CA LEU A 19 -11.34 11.89 12.14
C LEU A 19 -11.86 12.17 10.72
N PHE A 20 -13.16 11.94 10.49
CA PHE A 20 -13.77 12.16 9.17
C PHE A 20 -13.81 13.65 8.80
N PHE A 21 -14.15 14.53 9.75
CA PHE A 21 -14.13 15.97 9.52
C PHE A 21 -12.72 16.51 9.32
N SER A 22 -11.71 15.96 10.02
CA SER A 22 -10.32 16.42 9.89
C SER A 22 -9.72 16.22 8.49
N GLY A 23 -10.20 15.24 7.72
CA GLY A 23 -9.76 15.01 6.33
C GLY A 23 -10.54 15.85 5.31
N ILE A 24 -11.83 16.07 5.55
CA ILE A 24 -12.70 16.85 4.64
C ILE A 24 -12.31 18.32 4.66
N THR A 25 -12.04 18.90 5.83
CA THR A 25 -11.71 20.33 5.96
C THR A 25 -10.52 20.77 5.09
N PRO A 26 -9.34 20.14 5.12
CA PRO A 26 -8.23 20.55 4.25
C PRO A 26 -8.51 20.28 2.77
N LEU A 27 -9.25 19.20 2.43
CA LEU A 27 -9.65 18.92 1.05
C LEU A 27 -10.59 20.01 0.51
N SER A 28 -11.59 20.40 1.31
CA SER A 28 -12.53 21.47 0.97
C SER A 28 -11.84 22.83 0.82
N ILE A 29 -10.83 23.13 1.66
CA ILE A 29 -10.01 24.34 1.51
C ILE A 29 -9.19 24.29 0.22
N CYS A 30 -8.57 23.14 -0.10
CA CYS A 30 -7.83 22.98 -1.36
C CYS A 30 -8.75 23.15 -2.58
N ILE A 31 -9.94 22.55 -2.57
CA ILE A 31 -10.94 22.67 -3.65
C ILE A 31 -11.43 24.11 -3.78
N TYR A 32 -11.72 24.77 -2.66
CA TYR A 32 -12.15 26.17 -2.65
C TYR A 32 -11.07 27.09 -3.24
N LEU A 33 -9.80 26.90 -2.86
CA LEU A 33 -8.67 27.66 -3.41
C LEU A 33 -8.48 27.40 -4.91
N LEU A 34 -8.68 26.17 -5.37
CA LEU A 34 -8.60 25.81 -6.79
C LEU A 34 -9.71 26.48 -7.61
N PHE A 35 -10.92 26.57 -7.05
CA PHE A 35 -12.05 27.25 -7.67
C PHE A 35 -11.90 28.77 -7.68
N SER A 36 -11.37 29.36 -6.61
CA SER A 36 -11.25 30.82 -6.48
C SER A 36 -10.03 31.41 -7.17
N SER A 37 -8.90 30.69 -7.17
CA SER A 37 -7.62 31.17 -7.69
C SER A 37 -7.36 30.73 -9.14
N GLY A 38 -8.11 29.72 -9.61
CA GLY A 38 -7.82 29.04 -10.86
C GLY A 38 -6.48 28.29 -10.83
N LEU A 39 -6.18 27.59 -11.92
CA LEU A 39 -4.88 26.93 -12.08
C LEU A 39 -3.88 27.95 -12.61
N GLN A 40 -3.08 28.54 -11.73
CA GLN A 40 -2.08 29.55 -12.12
C GLN A 40 -0.95 28.95 -12.95
N ARG A 41 -0.62 27.67 -12.70
CA ARG A 41 0.50 26.95 -13.33
C ARG A 41 0.08 25.58 -13.87
N PRO A 42 -0.74 25.54 -14.95
CA PRO A 42 -1.19 24.29 -15.55
C PRO A 42 -0.04 23.48 -16.16
N ASP A 43 0.96 24.16 -16.71
CA ASP A 43 2.19 23.61 -17.26
C ASP A 43 2.95 22.74 -16.25
N THR A 44 3.01 23.19 -15.00
CA THR A 44 3.73 22.51 -13.93
C THR A 44 3.03 21.22 -13.48
N VAL A 45 1.70 21.26 -13.40
CA VAL A 45 0.88 20.08 -13.11
C VAL A 45 1.06 19.02 -14.21
N VAL A 46 1.06 19.46 -15.48
CA VAL A 46 1.33 18.58 -16.62
C VAL A 46 2.74 18.00 -16.54
N LEU A 47 3.76 18.81 -16.24
CA LEU A 47 5.14 18.34 -16.08
C LEU A 47 5.26 17.26 -15.00
N ILE A 48 4.65 17.46 -13.83
CA ILE A 48 4.65 16.49 -12.73
C ILE A 48 4.00 15.16 -13.17
N LEU A 49 2.82 15.24 -13.81
CA LEU A 49 2.11 14.04 -14.28
C LEU A 49 2.87 13.30 -15.38
N VAL A 50 3.44 14.03 -16.33
CA VAL A 50 4.22 13.47 -17.44
C VAL A 50 5.47 12.78 -16.92
N THR A 51 6.25 13.45 -16.06
CA THR A 51 7.48 12.86 -15.49
C THR A 51 7.17 11.62 -14.65
N ALA A 52 6.14 11.66 -13.79
CA ALA A 52 5.73 10.50 -13.00
C ALA A 52 5.27 9.32 -13.88
N SER A 53 4.50 9.61 -14.93
CA SER A 53 4.03 8.60 -15.87
C SER A 53 5.18 8.00 -16.69
N LEU A 54 6.10 8.83 -17.19
CA LEU A 54 7.28 8.38 -17.93
C LEU A 54 8.17 7.47 -17.10
N LEU A 55 8.44 7.83 -15.84
CA LEU A 55 9.23 6.99 -14.93
C LEU A 55 8.52 5.68 -14.61
N THR A 56 7.19 5.71 -14.42
CA THR A 56 6.40 4.50 -14.21
C THR A 56 6.45 3.58 -15.43
N VAL A 57 6.31 4.15 -16.63
CA VAL A 57 6.42 3.42 -17.90
C VAL A 57 7.84 2.87 -18.10
N ALA A 58 8.88 3.62 -17.75
CA ALA A 58 10.26 3.15 -17.79
C ALA A 58 10.45 1.94 -16.87
N VAL A 59 10.00 2.01 -15.61
CA VAL A 59 10.04 0.89 -14.66
C VAL A 59 9.27 -0.32 -15.18
N PHE A 60 8.05 -0.11 -15.69
CA PHE A 60 7.24 -1.16 -16.30
C PHE A 60 7.97 -1.82 -17.47
N SER A 61 8.59 -1.03 -18.35
CA SER A 61 9.30 -1.51 -19.53
C SER A 61 10.52 -2.33 -19.14
N VAL A 62 11.32 -1.84 -18.19
CA VAL A 62 12.49 -2.56 -17.65
C VAL A 62 12.05 -3.91 -17.06
N PHE A 63 11.06 -3.94 -16.18
CA PHE A 63 10.61 -5.21 -15.59
C PHE A 63 9.97 -6.15 -16.63
N ARG A 64 9.27 -5.61 -17.64
CA ARG A 64 8.71 -6.39 -18.74
C ARG A 64 9.81 -7.10 -19.55
N LEU A 65 10.92 -6.42 -19.83
CA LEU A 65 12.08 -7.03 -20.50
C LEU A 65 12.78 -8.06 -19.60
N LEU A 66 12.97 -7.74 -18.32
CA LEU A 66 13.63 -8.62 -17.36
C LEU A 66 12.81 -9.85 -16.99
N LYS A 67 11.49 -9.86 -17.22
CA LYS A 67 10.60 -10.99 -16.91
C LYS A 67 11.05 -12.30 -17.57
N GLY A 68 11.63 -12.22 -18.78
CA GLY A 68 12.13 -13.40 -19.51
C GLY A 68 13.34 -14.05 -18.83
N VAL A 69 14.22 -13.24 -18.24
CA VAL A 69 15.45 -13.69 -17.56
C VAL A 69 15.17 -14.04 -16.09
N TYR A 70 14.37 -13.22 -15.41
CA TYR A 70 14.07 -13.33 -13.99
C TYR A 70 12.55 -13.44 -13.76
N PRO A 71 11.96 -14.65 -13.85
CA PRO A 71 10.51 -14.82 -13.74
C PRO A 71 9.93 -14.39 -12.39
N LYS A 72 10.75 -14.39 -11.32
CA LYS A 72 10.36 -13.88 -9.99
C LYS A 72 10.05 -12.38 -10.00
N LEU A 73 10.66 -11.59 -10.89
CA LEU A 73 10.42 -10.15 -10.99
C LEU A 73 9.12 -9.81 -11.75
N SER A 74 8.42 -10.81 -12.31
CA SER A 74 7.10 -10.60 -12.94
C SER A 74 6.07 -9.96 -12.01
N VAL A 75 6.27 -10.11 -10.71
CA VAL A 75 5.45 -9.52 -9.64
C VAL A 75 5.41 -7.99 -9.72
N TYR A 76 6.49 -7.32 -10.10
CA TYR A 76 6.56 -5.85 -10.17
C TYR A 76 5.70 -5.27 -11.29
N ILE A 77 5.34 -6.08 -12.29
CA ILE A 77 4.50 -5.69 -13.44
C ILE A 77 3.01 -5.73 -13.10
N LEU A 78 2.64 -6.33 -11.96
CA LEU A 78 1.25 -6.44 -11.55
C LEU A 78 0.64 -5.03 -11.39
N GLY A 79 -0.59 -4.84 -11.86
CA GLY A 79 -1.22 -3.50 -11.91
C GLY A 79 -1.21 -2.77 -10.56
N SER A 80 -1.47 -3.48 -9.46
CA SER A 80 -1.39 -2.89 -8.11
C SER A 80 0.00 -2.42 -7.71
N ASN A 81 1.05 -3.09 -8.19
CA ASN A 81 2.44 -2.75 -7.89
C ASN A 81 2.96 -1.61 -8.78
N ILE A 82 2.51 -1.57 -10.04
CA ILE A 82 2.78 -0.44 -10.93
C ILE A 82 2.11 0.84 -10.41
N LEU A 83 0.90 0.73 -9.84
CA LEU A 83 0.24 1.85 -9.17
C LEU A 83 1.00 2.36 -7.94
N LEU A 84 1.70 1.48 -7.20
CA LEU A 84 2.59 1.90 -6.12
C LEU A 84 3.75 2.74 -6.66
N PHE A 85 4.40 2.30 -7.74
CA PHE A 85 5.45 3.11 -8.38
C PHE A 85 4.90 4.46 -8.86
N PHE A 86 3.74 4.47 -9.51
CA PHE A 86 3.12 5.72 -9.96
C PHE A 86 2.86 6.70 -8.81
N ALA A 87 2.22 6.23 -7.72
CA ALA A 87 1.90 7.08 -6.58
C ALA A 87 3.15 7.72 -5.95
N HIS A 88 4.23 6.94 -5.80
CA HIS A 88 5.47 7.44 -5.20
C HIS A 88 6.34 8.25 -6.17
N PHE A 89 6.25 8.00 -7.47
CA PHE A 89 6.88 8.87 -8.47
C PHE A 89 6.13 10.17 -8.66
N LEU A 90 4.81 10.20 -8.48
CA LEU A 90 4.03 11.44 -8.46
C LEU A 90 4.51 12.35 -7.32
N ASP A 91 4.70 11.79 -6.14
CA ASP A 91 5.28 12.47 -4.97
C ASP A 91 6.71 12.95 -5.20
N ALA A 92 7.58 12.09 -5.75
CA ALA A 92 8.94 12.48 -6.12
C ALA A 92 8.98 13.58 -7.18
N SER A 93 8.12 13.51 -8.19
CA SER A 93 8.03 14.53 -9.24
C SER A 93 7.52 15.86 -8.70
N ALA A 94 6.49 15.84 -7.85
CA ALA A 94 6.01 17.07 -7.21
C ALA A 94 7.11 17.71 -6.36
N THR A 95 7.89 16.91 -5.64
CA THR A 95 8.98 17.41 -4.81
C THR A 95 10.15 17.94 -5.66
N PHE A 96 10.61 17.18 -6.66
CA PHE A 96 11.66 17.61 -7.58
C PHE A 96 11.31 18.93 -8.27
N VAL A 97 10.10 19.02 -8.82
CA VAL A 97 9.64 20.23 -9.49
C VAL A 97 9.51 21.38 -8.49
N GLY A 98 8.97 21.10 -7.30
CA GLY A 98 8.86 22.08 -6.23
C GLY A 98 10.20 22.63 -5.76
N THR A 99 11.17 21.78 -5.47
CA THR A 99 12.47 22.19 -4.92
C THR A 99 13.30 22.91 -5.96
N ASP A 100 13.40 22.36 -7.18
CA ASP A 100 14.38 22.81 -8.16
C ASP A 100 13.89 24.02 -8.96
N PHE A 101 12.59 24.14 -9.19
CA PHE A 101 12.02 25.22 -10.00
C PHE A 101 11.29 26.28 -9.17
N TYR A 102 10.80 25.93 -7.97
CA TYR A 102 9.97 26.81 -7.16
C TYR A 102 10.53 27.06 -5.76
N ASN A 103 11.77 26.65 -5.50
CA ASN A 103 12.49 26.85 -4.24
C ASN A 103 11.69 26.38 -3.00
N TYR A 104 10.90 25.32 -3.19
CA TYR A 104 10.09 24.72 -2.14
C TYR A 104 11.00 24.03 -1.13
N ALA A 105 10.80 24.34 0.16
CA ALA A 105 11.53 23.66 1.22
C ALA A 105 10.90 22.29 1.53
N GLU A 106 11.68 21.23 1.30
CA GLU A 106 11.28 19.87 1.64
C GLU A 106 11.11 19.72 3.16
N LYS A 107 9.96 19.21 3.59
CA LYS A 107 9.60 19.15 5.02
C LYS A 107 10.09 17.88 5.71
N HIS A 108 10.48 16.86 4.97
CA HIS A 108 10.86 15.57 5.52
C HIS A 108 12.37 15.50 5.81
N PRO A 109 12.81 15.11 7.03
CA PRO A 109 14.23 15.18 7.42
C PRO A 109 15.16 14.37 6.52
N LEU A 110 14.76 13.15 6.12
CA LEU A 110 15.59 12.27 5.29
C LEU A 110 15.69 12.76 3.83
N PRO A 111 14.58 13.03 3.12
CA PRO A 111 14.64 13.68 1.81
C PRO A 111 15.37 15.02 1.83
N ALA A 112 15.08 15.89 2.79
CA ALA A 112 15.74 17.20 2.92
C ALA A 112 17.26 17.05 3.08
N PHE A 113 17.72 16.11 3.91
CA PHE A 113 19.15 15.81 4.04
C PHE A 113 19.78 15.38 2.71
N LEU A 114 19.12 14.48 1.97
CA LEU A 114 19.63 14.00 0.68
C LEU A 114 19.63 15.09 -0.40
N ILE A 115 18.64 15.98 -0.39
CA ILE A 115 18.57 17.13 -1.30
C ILE A 115 19.68 18.12 -0.98
N ASN A 116 19.92 18.41 0.30
CA ASN A 116 21.03 19.28 0.71
C ASN A 116 22.40 18.72 0.32
N LEU A 117 22.55 17.39 0.30
CA LEU A 117 23.79 16.74 -0.14
C LEU A 117 23.95 16.71 -1.67
N SER A 118 22.86 16.44 -2.40
CA SER A 118 22.90 16.28 -3.86
C SER A 118 22.72 17.60 -4.63
N GLY A 119 22.19 18.64 -3.97
CA GLY A 119 21.84 19.92 -4.57
C GLY A 119 20.58 19.91 -5.43
N THR A 120 19.84 18.79 -5.50
CA THR A 120 18.66 18.63 -6.35
C THR A 120 17.61 17.69 -5.72
N GLY A 121 16.34 17.98 -5.97
CA GLY A 121 15.21 17.11 -5.65
C GLY A 121 15.19 15.79 -6.43
N ALA A 122 15.99 15.67 -7.50
CA ALA A 122 16.02 14.46 -8.34
C ALA A 122 16.47 13.21 -7.57
N VAL A 123 17.19 13.38 -6.45
CA VAL A 123 17.58 12.29 -5.55
C VAL A 123 16.39 11.53 -4.96
N MET A 124 15.19 12.11 -5.00
CA MET A 124 13.98 11.44 -4.51
C MET A 124 13.51 10.31 -5.40
N TYR A 125 13.80 10.34 -6.70
CA TYR A 125 13.45 9.26 -7.62
C TYR A 125 14.13 7.92 -7.25
N PRO A 126 15.47 7.84 -7.12
CA PRO A 126 16.12 6.59 -6.72
C PRO A 126 15.72 6.17 -5.29
N LEU A 127 15.53 7.12 -4.37
CA LEU A 127 15.06 6.84 -3.02
C LEU A 127 13.70 6.13 -3.02
N LYS A 128 12.71 6.70 -3.70
CA LYS A 128 11.36 6.13 -3.80
C LYS A 128 11.37 4.82 -4.58
N PHE A 129 12.19 4.70 -5.62
CA PHE A 129 12.36 3.45 -6.36
C PHE A 129 12.84 2.31 -5.46
N ILE A 130 13.93 2.52 -4.70
CA ILE A 130 14.49 1.51 -3.79
C ILE A 130 13.46 1.13 -2.71
N LEU A 131 12.78 2.12 -2.13
CA LEU A 131 11.76 1.90 -1.11
C LEU A 131 10.62 1.01 -1.65
N ILE A 132 10.05 1.36 -2.80
CA ILE A 132 8.92 0.61 -3.38
C ILE A 132 9.36 -0.75 -3.90
N PHE A 133 10.58 -0.85 -4.42
CA PHE A 133 11.16 -2.13 -4.80
C PHE A 133 11.23 -3.08 -3.59
N LEU A 134 11.71 -2.61 -2.44
CA LEU A 134 11.82 -3.38 -1.21
C LEU A 134 10.44 -3.74 -0.64
N VAL A 135 9.51 -2.80 -0.62
CA VAL A 135 8.13 -3.03 -0.16
C VAL A 135 7.46 -4.15 -0.95
N ILE A 136 7.51 -4.08 -2.28
CA ILE A 136 6.91 -5.11 -3.15
C ILE A 136 7.63 -6.44 -2.95
N TYR A 137 8.96 -6.44 -2.81
CA TYR A 137 9.73 -7.65 -2.51
C TYR A 137 9.21 -8.34 -1.24
N VAL A 138 9.09 -7.59 -0.15
CA VAL A 138 8.60 -8.14 1.12
C VAL A 138 7.16 -8.63 0.95
N LEU A 139 6.25 -7.82 0.40
CA LEU A 139 4.82 -8.14 0.39
C LEU A 139 4.42 -9.25 -0.59
N ASP A 140 4.98 -9.27 -1.79
CA ASP A 140 4.52 -10.21 -2.81
C ASP A 140 5.45 -11.38 -3.04
N ILE A 141 6.73 -11.25 -2.69
CA ILE A 141 7.70 -12.34 -2.82
C ILE A 141 7.83 -13.07 -1.49
N THR A 142 8.13 -12.36 -0.39
CA THR A 142 8.35 -12.99 0.92
C THR A 142 7.04 -13.50 1.53
N TYR A 143 6.06 -12.63 1.78
CA TYR A 143 4.79 -13.01 2.42
C TYR A 143 4.02 -14.06 1.62
N LYS A 144 3.93 -13.91 0.29
CA LYS A 144 3.22 -14.88 -0.56
C LYS A 144 3.87 -16.27 -0.53
N LYS A 145 5.20 -16.34 -0.41
CA LYS A 145 5.94 -17.60 -0.28
C LYS A 145 5.62 -18.27 1.05
N GLU A 146 5.62 -17.52 2.15
CA GLU A 146 5.27 -18.03 3.49
C GLU A 146 3.86 -18.61 3.52
N ILE A 147 2.87 -17.88 3.00
CA ILE A 147 1.47 -18.34 2.92
C ILE A 147 1.38 -19.64 2.09
N LYS A 148 2.11 -19.75 0.98
CA LYS A 148 2.13 -20.95 0.14
C LYS A 148 2.77 -22.14 0.86
N ASP A 149 3.79 -21.90 1.67
CA ASP A 149 4.46 -22.93 2.46
C ASP A 149 3.60 -23.43 3.61
N ILE A 150 2.89 -22.54 4.30
CA ILE A 150 1.87 -22.87 5.32
C ILE A 150 0.75 -23.70 4.69
N SER A 151 0.20 -23.25 3.56
CA SER A 151 -0.86 -23.97 2.85
C SER A 151 -0.41 -25.38 2.41
N ARG A 152 0.82 -25.52 1.91
CA ARG A 152 1.40 -26.84 1.57
C ARG A 152 1.60 -27.74 2.79
N LYS A 153 2.06 -27.20 3.92
CA LYS A 153 2.19 -27.97 5.19
C LYS A 153 0.83 -28.46 5.68
N ASN A 154 -0.17 -27.58 5.68
CA ASN A 154 -1.53 -27.91 6.11
C ASN A 154 -2.18 -28.96 5.21
N GLN A 155 -2.00 -28.87 3.89
CA GLN A 155 -2.49 -29.87 2.95
C GLN A 155 -1.82 -31.24 3.18
N LYS A 156 -0.50 -31.29 3.39
CA LYS A 156 0.22 -32.54 3.70
C LYS A 156 -0.25 -33.15 5.02
N PHE A 157 -0.48 -32.33 6.04
CA PHE A 157 -1.04 -32.77 7.31
C PHE A 157 -2.44 -33.36 7.14
N PHE A 158 -3.31 -32.71 6.35
CA PHE A 158 -4.65 -33.22 6.05
C PHE A 158 -4.63 -34.58 5.36
N LEU A 159 -3.83 -34.71 4.31
CA LEU A 159 -3.68 -35.97 3.59
C LEU A 159 -3.11 -37.09 4.48
N LYS A 160 -2.25 -36.77 5.44
CA LYS A 160 -1.74 -37.74 6.42
C LYS A 160 -2.82 -38.17 7.42
N SER A 161 -3.68 -37.26 7.86
CA SER A 161 -4.75 -37.54 8.84
C SER A 161 -5.96 -38.26 8.24
N TYR A 162 -6.31 -38.00 6.96
CA TYR A 162 -7.48 -38.59 6.29
C TYR A 162 -7.13 -39.66 5.24
N GLY A 163 -5.87 -39.77 4.81
CA GLY A 163 -5.42 -40.74 3.80
C GLY A 163 -5.34 -42.20 4.28
N LYS A 164 -5.55 -42.47 5.58
CA LYS A 164 -5.78 -43.85 6.06
C LYS A 164 -7.23 -44.23 5.80
N LYS A 165 -7.49 -45.01 4.73
CA LYS A 165 -8.81 -45.66 4.51
C LYS A 165 -9.24 -46.40 5.79
N PRO A 166 -10.40 -46.07 6.40
CA PRO A 166 -10.86 -46.79 7.57
C PRO A 166 -11.31 -48.20 7.16
N LYS A 167 -10.60 -49.23 7.64
CA LYS A 167 -11.14 -50.59 7.71
C LYS A 167 -11.88 -50.71 9.05
N GLY A 168 -13.20 -50.56 9.03
CA GLY A 168 -14.06 -50.95 10.16
C GLY A 168 -14.74 -49.82 10.92
N PHE A 169 -16.01 -50.08 11.21
CA PHE A 169 -17.05 -49.37 11.95
C PHE A 169 -16.61 -48.84 13.32
N PHE A 170 -16.73 -47.53 13.62
CA PHE A 170 -16.80 -47.02 15.01
C PHE A 170 -17.40 -45.57 15.13
N PRO A 171 -18.26 -45.28 16.12
CA PRO A 171 -18.86 -43.95 16.36
C PRO A 171 -17.95 -42.96 17.12
N LYS A 172 -16.72 -43.35 17.49
CA LYS A 172 -15.75 -42.53 18.26
C LYS A 172 -15.04 -41.45 17.41
N ILE A 173 -15.26 -41.46 16.10
CA ILE A 173 -14.65 -40.58 15.10
C ILE A 173 -15.26 -39.17 15.13
N LEU A 174 -16.47 -38.99 15.67
CA LEU A 174 -17.20 -37.72 15.60
C LEU A 174 -16.52 -36.58 16.38
N GLY A 175 -15.90 -36.87 17.53
CA GLY A 175 -15.15 -35.88 18.31
C GLY A 175 -13.82 -35.47 17.67
N ILE A 176 -13.11 -36.41 17.05
CA ILE A 176 -11.85 -36.17 16.33
C ILE A 176 -12.11 -35.43 15.02
N CYS A 177 -13.19 -35.78 14.29
CA CYS A 177 -13.62 -35.06 13.11
C CYS A 177 -13.99 -33.60 13.43
N ARG A 178 -14.64 -33.34 14.58
CA ARG A 178 -15.03 -32.00 15.00
C ARG A 178 -13.84 -31.15 15.45
N ALA A 179 -12.89 -31.72 16.18
CA ALA A 179 -11.65 -31.03 16.55
C ALA A 179 -10.80 -30.71 15.32
N ASN A 180 -10.68 -31.66 14.38
CA ASN A 180 -9.95 -31.43 13.14
C ASN A 180 -10.62 -30.37 12.26
N SER A 181 -11.95 -30.36 12.11
CA SER A 181 -12.65 -29.35 11.31
C SER A 181 -12.45 -27.92 11.84
N VAL A 182 -12.41 -27.74 13.17
CA VAL A 182 -12.13 -26.43 13.79
C VAL A 182 -10.70 -25.97 13.48
N ILE A 183 -9.70 -26.85 13.61
CA ILE A 183 -8.30 -26.53 13.27
C ILE A 183 -8.15 -26.19 11.78
N TYR A 184 -8.90 -26.84 10.88
CA TYR A 184 -8.91 -26.48 9.46
C TYR A 184 -9.51 -25.10 9.20
N GLN A 185 -10.60 -24.78 9.90
CA GLN A 185 -11.29 -23.51 9.75
C GLN A 185 -10.43 -22.34 10.26
N GLU A 186 -9.74 -22.52 11.40
CA GLU A 186 -8.81 -21.55 11.97
C GLU A 186 -7.57 -21.34 11.08
N ASN A 187 -7.03 -22.42 10.50
CA ASN A 187 -5.92 -22.34 9.54
C ASN A 187 -6.32 -21.69 8.20
N ALA A 188 -7.56 -21.86 7.76
CA ALA A 188 -8.07 -21.21 6.55
C ALA A 188 -8.33 -19.71 6.79
N GLU A 189 -8.88 -19.35 7.95
CA GLU A 189 -9.08 -17.96 8.35
C GLU A 189 -7.77 -17.18 8.51
N SER A 190 -6.75 -17.78 9.13
CA SER A 190 -5.42 -17.13 9.26
C SER A 190 -4.80 -16.84 7.90
N VAL A 191 -4.81 -17.80 6.97
CA VAL A 191 -4.33 -17.61 5.59
C VAL A 191 -5.15 -16.54 4.83
N PHE A 192 -6.46 -16.48 5.04
CA PHE A 192 -7.31 -15.46 4.42
C PHE A 192 -7.02 -14.06 4.99
N ARG A 193 -6.84 -13.97 6.31
CA ARG A 193 -6.45 -12.74 7.01
C ARG A 193 -5.13 -12.20 6.50
N ASP A 194 -4.13 -13.05 6.28
CA ASP A 194 -2.82 -12.62 5.78
C ASP A 194 -2.87 -12.02 4.37
N LYS A 195 -3.68 -12.63 3.48
CA LYS A 195 -3.92 -12.07 2.14
C LYS A 195 -4.63 -10.71 2.21
N THR A 196 -5.61 -10.60 3.10
CA THR A 196 -6.36 -9.36 3.31
C THR A 196 -5.46 -8.26 3.87
N LEU A 197 -4.59 -8.60 4.83
CA LEU A 197 -3.61 -7.69 5.42
C LEU A 197 -2.60 -7.20 4.39
N THR A 198 -2.11 -8.09 3.52
CA THR A 198 -1.19 -7.70 2.43
C THR A 198 -1.86 -6.72 1.47
N GLY A 199 -3.13 -6.95 1.11
CA GLY A 199 -3.92 -6.03 0.30
C GLY A 199 -4.12 -4.67 0.98
N LEU A 200 -4.49 -4.68 2.26
CA LEU A 200 -4.66 -3.48 3.07
C LEU A 200 -3.36 -2.67 3.15
N LEU A 201 -2.23 -3.34 3.38
CA LEU A 201 -0.94 -2.67 3.48
C LEU A 201 -0.55 -2.01 2.15
N LYS A 202 -0.80 -2.67 1.01
CA LYS A 202 -0.60 -2.04 -0.30
C LYS A 202 -1.46 -0.80 -0.49
N ILE A 203 -2.71 -0.82 -0.05
CA ILE A 203 -3.59 0.36 -0.12
C ILE A 203 -3.02 1.48 0.78
N CYS A 204 -2.58 1.17 1.99
CA CYS A 204 -1.96 2.15 2.87
C CYS A 204 -0.72 2.78 2.22
N ILE A 205 0.17 1.97 1.65
CA ILE A 205 1.41 2.46 1.01
C ILE A 205 1.06 3.29 -0.24
N PHE A 206 0.08 2.85 -1.03
CA PHE A 206 -0.41 3.63 -2.16
C PHE A 206 -0.90 5.02 -1.74
N ILE A 207 -1.71 5.10 -0.68
CA ILE A 207 -2.20 6.38 -0.14
C ILE A 207 -1.04 7.22 0.41
N LEU A 208 -0.06 6.60 1.08
CA LEU A 208 1.13 7.30 1.60
C LEU A 208 1.98 7.95 0.50
N GLY A 209 2.00 7.40 -0.71
CA GLY A 209 2.62 8.04 -1.87
C GLY A 209 1.71 9.06 -2.55
N LEU A 210 0.46 8.67 -2.82
CA LEU A 210 -0.45 9.48 -3.61
C LEU A 210 -0.87 10.77 -2.89
N ALA A 211 -1.14 10.69 -1.58
CA ALA A 211 -1.66 11.82 -0.82
C ALA A 211 -0.69 13.03 -0.78
N PRO A 212 0.59 12.90 -0.38
CA PRO A 212 1.51 14.02 -0.42
C PRO A 212 1.80 14.48 -1.86
N GLY A 213 1.93 13.56 -2.83
CA GLY A 213 2.17 13.94 -4.22
C GLY A 213 1.04 14.74 -4.85
N VAL A 214 -0.22 14.34 -4.63
CA VAL A 214 -1.38 15.12 -5.10
C VAL A 214 -1.47 16.45 -4.37
N ARG A 215 -1.25 16.48 -3.05
CA ARG A 215 -1.26 17.71 -2.26
C ARG A 215 -0.23 18.72 -2.80
N ASP A 216 1.00 18.30 -2.99
CA ASP A 216 2.09 19.19 -3.38
C ASP A 216 1.96 19.60 -4.86
N MET A 217 1.48 18.71 -5.74
CA MET A 217 1.12 19.05 -7.11
C MET A 217 0.01 20.12 -7.18
N LEU A 218 -1.06 19.98 -6.39
CA LEU A 218 -2.15 20.97 -6.35
C LEU A 218 -1.67 22.31 -5.78
N ARG A 219 -0.87 22.26 -4.71
CA ARG A 219 -0.27 23.45 -4.10
C ARG A 219 0.57 24.24 -5.10
N ILE A 220 1.48 23.58 -5.81
CA ILE A 220 2.31 24.22 -6.83
C ILE A 220 1.47 24.70 -8.02
N GLY A 221 0.45 23.93 -8.43
CA GLY A 221 -0.46 24.29 -9.52
C GLY A 221 -1.30 25.54 -9.25
N ILE A 222 -1.65 25.79 -7.98
CA ILE A 222 -2.34 27.02 -7.53
C ILE A 222 -1.33 28.17 -7.30
N GLY A 223 -0.03 27.88 -7.23
CA GLY A 223 1.03 28.89 -7.08
C GLY A 223 1.37 29.25 -5.63
N VAL A 224 1.07 28.37 -4.66
CA VAL A 224 1.27 28.59 -3.20
C VAL A 224 2.26 27.65 -2.55
#